data_AF-A0A1V5V9Z0-F1
#
_entry.id   AF-A0A1V5V9Z0-F1
#
_cell.length_a   1.000
_cell.length_b   1.000
_cell.length_c   1.000
_cell.angle_alpha   90.00
_cell.angle_beta   90.00
_cell.angle_gamma   90.00
#
_symmetry.space_group_name_H-M   'P 1'
#
loop_
_entity.id
_entity.type
_entity.pdbx_description
1 polymer ?
#
loop_
_entity_poly.entity_id
_entity_poly.type
_entity_poly.pdbx_seq_one_letter_code
_entity_poly.pdbx_strand_id
1 'polypeptide(L)'
;MFIVDENGGIVSDRHDQDKYESFICERLLEDGISLQPIGNRPAERRCGNLLGLDIIYDTRMEQRGGIYIETHFMEVPPLPFLFRSTLFRDNGSWLYGIGNHKLFFIFGKKSLRRIISFMERNLHLWKNVVLLQTATSRGFVIPSDLAEMLSLKMFAFKDGVTCSRVIDPPCESARMAIEAILN
;
A
#
# COMPACT_ATOMS: atom_id res chain seq x y z
N MET A 1 -3.19 -14.95 4.09
CA MET A 1 -3.63 -16.26 3.55
C MET A 1 -2.42 -17.16 3.61
N PHE A 2 -2.46 -18.30 4.30
CA PHE A 2 -1.27 -19.13 4.45
C PHE A 2 -0.98 -19.87 3.15
N ILE A 3 0.24 -19.71 2.62
CA ILE A 3 0.75 -20.52 1.51
C ILE A 3 1.55 -21.65 2.16
N VAL A 4 1.27 -22.88 1.73
CA VAL A 4 1.97 -24.07 2.22
C VAL A 4 3.08 -24.39 1.22
N ASP A 5 4.31 -24.59 1.68
CA ASP A 5 5.40 -25.01 0.80
C ASP A 5 5.28 -26.51 0.43
N GLU A 6 6.16 -26.92 -0.48
CA GLU A 6 6.31 -28.31 -0.96
C GLU A 6 6.69 -29.32 0.14
N ASN A 7 7.04 -28.86 1.34
CA ASN A 7 7.35 -29.69 2.51
C ASN A 7 6.23 -29.66 3.58
N GLY A 8 5.07 -29.06 3.27
CA GLY A 8 3.98 -28.94 4.25
C GLY A 8 4.23 -27.87 5.33
N GLY A 9 5.26 -27.05 5.18
CA GLY A 9 5.55 -25.91 6.03
C GLY A 9 4.58 -24.76 5.76
N ILE A 10 4.06 -24.15 6.84
CA ILE A 10 3.29 -22.90 6.73
C ILE A 10 4.29 -21.79 6.41
N VAL A 11 4.36 -21.37 5.14
CA VAL A 11 5.06 -20.15 4.75
C VAL A 11 4.15 -19.00 5.18
N SER A 12 4.52 -18.33 6.25
CA SER A 12 3.79 -17.15 6.69
C SER A 12 3.98 -16.03 5.66
N ASP A 13 2.89 -15.38 5.23
CA ASP A 13 2.85 -14.09 4.47
C ASP A 13 3.92 -13.08 4.94
N ARG A 14 4.27 -13.19 6.22
CA ARG A 14 5.20 -12.33 6.94
C ARG A 14 6.66 -12.45 6.49
N HIS A 15 7.11 -13.63 6.07
CA HIS A 15 8.48 -13.81 5.60
C HIS A 15 8.68 -13.13 4.23
N ASP A 16 7.64 -13.15 3.40
CA ASP A 16 7.66 -12.50 2.08
C ASP A 16 7.53 -10.98 2.22
N GLN A 17 6.75 -10.50 3.19
CA GLN A 17 6.69 -9.07 3.54
C GLN A 17 8.06 -8.54 3.99
N ASP A 18 8.73 -9.18 4.96
CA ASP A 18 10.04 -8.72 5.47
C ASP A 18 11.11 -8.69 4.33
N LYS A 19 11.07 -9.68 3.42
CA LYS A 19 11.92 -9.69 2.20
C LYS A 19 11.59 -8.55 1.25
N TYR A 20 10.31 -8.30 1.02
CA TYR A 20 9.87 -7.23 0.13
C TYR A 20 10.27 -5.85 0.66
N GLU A 21 10.18 -5.63 1.97
CA GLU A 21 10.65 -4.39 2.60
C GLU A 21 12.14 -4.18 2.37
N SER A 22 12.93 -5.24 2.50
CA SER A 22 14.38 -5.20 2.25
C SER A 22 14.66 -4.86 0.78
N PHE A 23 13.96 -5.50 -0.16
CA PHE A 23 14.04 -5.20 -1.58
C PHE A 23 13.72 -3.73 -1.88
N ILE A 24 12.63 -3.17 -1.31
CA ILE A 24 12.28 -1.76 -1.52
C ILE A 24 13.34 -0.82 -0.93
N CYS A 25 13.87 -1.12 0.25
CA CYS A 25 14.95 -0.32 0.84
C CYS A 25 16.21 -0.29 -0.04
N GLU A 26 16.60 -1.43 -0.60
CA GLU A 26 17.72 -1.52 -1.55
C GLU A 26 17.47 -0.69 -2.82
N ARG A 27 16.29 -0.82 -3.42
CA ARG A 27 15.93 -0.07 -4.64
C ARG A 27 15.84 1.44 -4.41
N LEU A 28 15.31 1.86 -3.27
CA LEU A 28 15.26 3.27 -2.91
C LEU A 28 16.65 3.82 -2.60
N LEU A 29 17.55 3.02 -2.02
CA LEU A 29 18.93 3.41 -1.81
C LEU A 29 19.68 3.64 -3.13
N GLU A 30 19.44 2.81 -4.16
CA GLU A 30 19.96 3.03 -5.52
C GLU A 30 19.53 4.38 -6.11
N ASP A 31 18.32 4.85 -5.76
CA ASP A 31 17.78 6.17 -6.13
C ASP A 31 18.18 7.29 -5.13
N GLY A 32 19.12 7.03 -4.22
CA GLY A 32 19.65 8.00 -3.25
C GLY A 32 18.76 8.24 -2.02
N ILE A 33 17.71 7.44 -1.84
CA ILE A 33 16.79 7.51 -0.70
C ILE A 33 17.19 6.44 0.31
N SER A 34 17.94 6.84 1.34
CA SER A 34 18.34 5.91 2.41
C SER A 34 17.21 5.74 3.43
N LEU A 35 16.69 4.52 3.53
CA LEU A 35 15.76 4.08 4.57
C LEU A 35 16.47 3.13 5.53
N GLN A 36 16.36 3.37 6.83
CA GLN A 36 16.95 2.51 7.87
C GLN A 36 15.85 1.85 8.70
N PRO A 37 15.35 0.67 8.30
CA PRO A 37 14.36 -0.06 9.09
C PRO A 37 14.99 -0.43 10.44
N ILE A 38 14.29 -0.17 11.54
CA ILE A 38 14.71 -0.72 12.82
C ILE A 38 14.23 -2.17 12.87
N GLY A 39 15.13 -3.13 12.64
CA GLY A 39 14.83 -4.56 12.61
C GLY A 39 14.30 -5.19 13.92
N ASN A 40 13.93 -4.38 14.92
CA ASN A 40 13.46 -4.83 16.23
C ASN A 40 12.06 -4.28 16.54
N ARG A 41 11.02 -5.14 16.46
CA ARG A 41 9.63 -4.82 16.87
C ARG A 41 9.47 -4.14 18.24
N PRO A 42 10.27 -4.47 19.29
CA PRO A 42 10.18 -3.76 20.57
C PRO A 42 10.57 -2.27 20.47
N ALA A 43 11.37 -1.90 19.47
CA ALA A 43 11.74 -0.52 19.18
C ALA A 43 10.69 0.15 18.28
N GLU A 44 10.13 -0.53 17.26
CA GLU A 44 9.00 0.00 16.46
C GLU A 44 7.79 0.34 17.31
N ARG A 45 7.44 -0.51 18.30
CA ARG A 45 6.32 -0.26 19.22
C ARG A 45 6.56 0.92 20.17
N ARG A 46 7.82 1.28 20.43
CA ARG A 46 8.21 2.37 21.35
C ARG A 46 8.52 3.68 20.63
N CYS A 47 9.05 3.61 19.42
CA CYS A 47 9.54 4.77 18.66
C CYS A 47 8.68 5.08 17.41
N GLY A 48 7.68 4.26 17.08
CA GLY A 48 6.95 4.35 15.82
C GLY A 48 7.78 3.82 14.64
N ASN A 49 7.16 3.78 13.46
CA ASN A 49 7.84 3.48 12.21
C ASN A 49 8.74 4.68 11.85
N LEU A 50 10.01 4.64 12.28
CA LEU A 50 10.98 5.71 12.06
C LEU A 50 11.30 5.96 10.57
N LEU A 51 10.94 5.04 9.67
CA LEU A 51 11.05 5.27 8.23
C LEU A 51 10.08 6.35 7.74
N GLY A 52 9.02 6.62 8.51
CA GLY A 52 7.93 7.47 8.05
C GLY A 52 7.10 6.87 6.91
N LEU A 53 7.42 5.65 6.46
CA LEU A 53 6.83 4.94 5.32
C LEU A 53 6.41 3.53 5.74
N ASP A 54 5.12 3.22 5.67
CA ASP A 54 4.66 1.83 5.72
C ASP A 54 4.89 1.20 4.35
N ILE A 55 5.64 0.11 4.24
CA ILE A 55 5.85 -0.62 2.97
C ILE A 55 4.94 -1.85 2.99
N ILE A 56 4.11 -2.05 1.96
CA ILE A 56 3.13 -3.14 1.90
C ILE A 56 3.33 -3.95 0.63
N TYR A 57 3.50 -5.26 0.77
CA TYR A 57 3.60 -6.16 -0.36
C TYR A 57 2.21 -6.62 -0.83
N ASP A 58 1.81 -6.26 -2.06
CA ASP A 58 0.61 -6.76 -2.71
C ASP A 58 0.96 -7.84 -3.74
N THR A 59 1.00 -9.09 -3.28
CA THR A 59 1.29 -10.28 -4.09
C THR A 59 0.33 -10.49 -5.25
N ARG A 60 -0.88 -9.90 -5.20
CA ARG A 60 -1.94 -10.09 -6.19
C ARG A 60 -2.20 -8.85 -7.03
N MET A 61 -1.31 -7.85 -6.97
CA MET A 61 -1.47 -6.60 -7.69
C MET A 61 -1.68 -6.84 -9.20
N GLU A 62 -0.88 -7.73 -9.81
CA GLU A 62 -0.98 -8.05 -11.24
C GLU A 62 -2.28 -8.77 -11.59
N GLN A 63 -2.70 -9.71 -10.73
CA GLN A 63 -3.93 -10.47 -10.92
C GLN A 63 -5.18 -9.58 -10.84
N ARG A 64 -5.13 -8.54 -10.00
CA ARG A 64 -6.22 -7.59 -9.81
C ARG A 64 -6.18 -6.40 -10.79
N GLY A 65 -5.09 -6.22 -11.52
CA GLY A 65 -4.87 -5.05 -12.39
C GLY A 65 -4.70 -3.74 -11.62
N GLY A 66 -4.31 -3.80 -10.35
CA GLY A 66 -4.27 -2.64 -9.47
C GLY A 66 -3.87 -2.98 -8.04
N ILE A 67 -3.68 -1.95 -7.22
CA ILE A 67 -3.31 -2.10 -5.80
C ILE A 67 -4.56 -2.33 -4.94
N TYR A 68 -4.43 -3.21 -3.94
CA TYR A 68 -5.45 -3.41 -2.93
C TYR A 68 -5.18 -2.58 -1.68
N ILE A 69 -5.98 -1.53 -1.49
CA ILE A 69 -5.96 -0.73 -0.26
C ILE A 69 -6.93 -1.34 0.74
N GLU A 70 -6.38 -2.08 1.69
CA GLU A 70 -7.16 -2.59 2.82
C GLU A 70 -7.61 -1.45 3.73
N THR A 71 -8.89 -1.41 4.09
CA THR A 71 -9.43 -0.45 5.06
C THR A 71 -9.70 -1.11 6.41
N HIS A 72 -10.11 -2.37 6.39
CA HIS A 72 -10.41 -3.14 7.59
C HIS A 72 -9.97 -4.59 7.44
N PHE A 73 -9.58 -5.22 8.55
CA PHE A 73 -9.29 -6.65 8.63
C PHE A 73 -9.89 -7.26 9.90
N MET A 74 -10.09 -8.57 9.90
CA MET A 74 -10.48 -9.35 11.08
C MET A 74 -9.27 -10.14 11.57
N GLU A 75 -8.89 -9.94 12.82
CA GLU A 75 -7.72 -10.61 13.42
C GLU A 75 -8.00 -12.09 13.71
N VAL A 76 -9.25 -12.43 14.06
CA VAL A 76 -9.68 -13.80 14.36
C VAL A 76 -11.12 -14.04 13.86
N PRO A 77 -11.33 -14.76 12.76
CA PRO A 77 -12.65 -15.31 12.43
C PRO A 77 -13.07 -16.30 13.52
N PRO A 78 -14.30 -16.23 14.10
CA PRO A 78 -15.51 -15.55 13.61
C PRO A 78 -15.90 -14.29 14.41
N LEU A 79 -14.97 -13.66 15.13
CA LEU A 79 -15.32 -12.48 15.93
C LEU A 79 -15.72 -11.31 15.00
N PRO A 80 -16.85 -10.63 15.25
CA PRO A 80 -17.43 -9.64 14.33
C PRO A 80 -16.66 -8.30 14.31
N PHE A 81 -15.50 -8.21 14.97
CA PHE A 81 -14.76 -6.97 15.11
C PHE A 81 -13.81 -6.76 13.93
N LEU A 82 -14.18 -5.80 13.08
CA LEU A 82 -13.31 -5.27 12.03
C LEU A 82 -12.32 -4.28 12.65
N PHE A 83 -11.05 -4.63 12.64
CA PHE A 83 -9.95 -3.76 13.01
C PHE A 83 -9.58 -2.85 11.84
N ARG A 84 -9.19 -1.62 12.16
CA ARG A 84 -8.65 -0.68 11.18
C ARG A 84 -7.31 -1.16 10.64
N SER A 85 -7.15 -1.11 9.32
CA SER A 85 -5.89 -1.46 8.63
C SER A 85 -4.75 -0.50 9.01
N THR A 86 -3.53 -0.88 8.64
CA THR A 86 -2.31 -0.07 8.83
C THR A 86 -2.46 1.34 8.28
N LEU A 87 -3.18 1.52 7.16
CA LEU A 87 -3.50 2.82 6.58
C LEU A 87 -4.13 3.76 7.61
N PHE A 88 -5.00 3.28 8.50
CA PHE A 88 -5.73 4.10 9.48
C PHE A 88 -5.13 4.12 10.88
N ARG A 89 -4.05 3.38 11.11
CA ARG A 89 -3.32 3.38 12.39
C ARG A 89 -2.38 4.59 12.48
N ASP A 90 -2.27 5.14 13.68
CA ASP A 90 -1.26 6.14 13.99
C ASP A 90 -0.02 5.43 14.55
N ASN A 91 0.96 5.19 13.68
CA ASN A 91 2.18 4.45 13.98
C ASN A 91 3.43 5.27 13.64
N GLY A 92 3.31 6.59 13.49
CA GLY A 92 4.41 7.49 13.12
C GLY A 92 4.74 7.54 11.62
N SER A 93 4.14 6.68 10.79
CA SER A 93 4.28 6.80 9.33
C SER A 93 3.33 7.84 8.75
N TRP A 94 3.88 8.68 7.87
CA TRP A 94 3.18 9.74 7.14
C TRP A 94 3.05 9.41 5.66
N LEU A 95 3.79 8.40 5.18
CA LEU A 95 3.74 7.82 3.86
C LEU A 95 3.21 6.38 3.91
N TYR A 96 2.53 5.98 2.84
CA TYR A 96 2.03 4.63 2.61
C TYR A 96 2.55 4.15 1.26
N GLY A 97 3.40 3.14 1.30
CA GLY A 97 4.02 2.47 0.16
C GLY A 97 3.35 1.14 -0.10
N ILE A 98 2.94 0.87 -1.33
CA ILE A 98 2.36 -0.42 -1.71
C ILE A 98 2.76 -0.80 -3.12
N GLY A 99 2.97 -2.09 -3.35
CA GLY A 99 3.26 -2.59 -4.67
C GLY A 99 3.74 -4.03 -4.70
N ASN A 100 4.45 -4.36 -5.77
CA ASN A 100 5.11 -5.65 -5.95
C ASN A 100 6.56 -5.45 -6.45
N HIS A 101 7.19 -6.52 -6.94
CA HIS A 101 8.57 -6.46 -7.45
C HIS A 101 8.73 -5.72 -8.79
N LYS A 102 7.65 -5.25 -9.42
CA LYS A 102 7.66 -4.49 -10.67
C LYS A 102 7.28 -3.04 -10.48
N LEU A 103 6.30 -2.75 -9.64
CA LEU A 103 5.76 -1.41 -9.42
C LEU A 103 5.62 -1.15 -7.92
N PHE A 104 6.00 0.05 -7.49
CA PHE A 104 5.84 0.51 -6.11
C PHE A 104 5.34 1.95 -6.07
N PHE A 105 4.24 2.18 -5.36
CA PHE A 105 3.59 3.49 -5.27
C PHE A 105 3.73 4.03 -3.85
N ILE A 106 4.08 5.31 -3.73
CA ILE A 106 4.14 6.03 -2.46
C ILE A 106 3.02 7.05 -2.42
N PHE A 107 2.24 7.03 -1.35
CA PHE A 107 1.14 7.96 -1.10
C PHE A 107 1.38 8.73 0.21
N GLY A 108 0.87 9.95 0.28
CA GLY A 108 0.71 10.64 1.56
C GLY A 108 -0.43 9.98 2.35
N LYS A 109 -0.16 9.43 3.52
CA LYS A 109 -1.12 8.64 4.31
C LYS A 109 -2.40 9.43 4.63
N LYS A 110 -2.26 10.71 4.97
CA LYS A 110 -3.40 11.62 5.23
C LYS A 110 -4.26 11.85 3.99
N SER A 111 -3.64 12.09 2.84
CA SER A 111 -4.35 12.31 1.57
C SER A 111 -5.04 11.02 1.11
N LEU A 112 -4.35 9.89 1.18
CA LEU A 112 -4.92 8.58 0.84
C LEU A 112 -6.13 8.25 1.72
N ARG A 113 -6.07 8.48 3.04
CA ARG A 113 -7.23 8.33 3.93
C ARG A 113 -8.43 9.16 3.48
N ARG A 114 -8.22 10.43 3.11
CA ARG A 114 -9.30 11.31 2.63
C ARG A 114 -9.92 10.78 1.34
N ILE A 115 -9.09 10.37 0.38
CA ILE A 115 -9.52 9.79 -0.89
C ILE A 115 -10.35 8.52 -0.64
N ILE A 116 -9.85 7.60 0.19
CA ILE A 116 -10.56 6.36 0.52
C ILE A 116 -11.90 6.66 1.22
N SER A 117 -11.93 7.57 2.19
CA SER A 117 -13.18 7.97 2.85
C SER A 117 -14.18 8.63 1.88
N PHE A 118 -13.68 9.37 0.87
CA PHE A 118 -14.52 9.92 -0.18
C PHE A 118 -15.05 8.83 -1.13
N MET A 119 -14.20 7.87 -1.53
CA MET A 119 -14.58 6.70 -2.33
C MET A 119 -15.64 5.86 -1.63
N GLU A 120 -15.51 5.62 -0.32
CA GLU A 120 -16.50 4.87 0.48
C GLU A 120 -17.90 5.49 0.41
N ARG A 121 -17.99 6.83 0.35
CA ARG A 121 -19.27 7.56 0.30
C ARG A 121 -19.79 7.76 -1.12
N ASN A 122 -18.90 7.74 -2.11
CA ASN A 122 -19.21 8.12 -3.49
C ASN A 122 -18.78 7.06 -4.50
N LEU A 123 -18.86 5.77 -4.14
CA LEU A 123 -18.33 4.67 -4.97
C LEU A 123 -18.86 4.70 -6.41
N HIS A 124 -20.10 5.17 -6.61
CA HIS A 124 -20.73 5.35 -7.93
C HIS A 124 -19.97 6.31 -8.88
N LEU A 125 -19.15 7.21 -8.35
CA LEU A 125 -18.30 8.12 -9.14
C LEU A 125 -17.00 7.44 -9.60
N TRP A 126 -16.63 6.31 -9.00
CA TRP A 126 -15.36 5.62 -9.22
C TRP A 126 -15.56 4.35 -10.05
N LYS A 127 -15.87 4.51 -11.33
CA LYS A 127 -16.31 3.42 -12.24
C LYS A 127 -15.38 2.20 -12.29
N ASN A 128 -14.08 2.41 -12.11
CA ASN A 128 -13.07 1.34 -12.23
C ASN A 128 -12.52 0.88 -10.87
N VAL A 129 -13.02 1.42 -9.76
CA VAL A 129 -12.60 1.01 -8.41
C VAL A 129 -13.56 -0.08 -7.92
N VAL A 130 -13.00 -1.19 -7.44
CA VAL A 130 -13.79 -2.33 -6.95
C VAL A 130 -13.70 -2.40 -5.43
N LEU A 131 -14.83 -2.36 -4.74
CA LEU A 131 -14.89 -2.72 -3.33
C LEU A 131 -14.78 -4.25 -3.23
N LEU A 132 -13.67 -4.71 -2.65
CA LEU A 132 -13.41 -6.12 -2.43
C LEU A 132 -13.59 -6.45 -0.95
N GLN A 133 -14.46 -7.41 -0.67
CA GLN A 133 -14.65 -7.98 0.66
C GLN A 133 -14.31 -9.46 0.61
N THR A 134 -13.37 -9.86 1.46
CA THR A 134 -12.99 -11.25 1.68
C THR A 134 -13.56 -11.72 3.02
N ALA A 135 -13.32 -13.00 3.34
CA ALA A 135 -13.69 -13.56 4.63
C ALA A 135 -12.93 -12.93 5.81
N THR A 136 -11.83 -12.19 5.58
CA THR A 136 -10.97 -11.65 6.65
C THR A 136 -10.58 -10.19 6.45
N SER A 137 -10.94 -9.56 5.33
CA SER A 137 -10.59 -8.18 5.05
C SER A 137 -11.56 -7.49 4.12
N ARG A 138 -11.56 -6.16 4.16
CA ARG A 138 -12.33 -5.30 3.28
C ARG A 138 -11.43 -4.16 2.80
N GLY A 139 -11.56 -3.82 1.53
CA GLY A 139 -10.76 -2.76 0.92
C GLY A 139 -11.16 -2.45 -0.51
N PHE A 140 -10.35 -1.62 -1.16
CA PHE A 140 -10.55 -1.20 -2.53
C PHE A 140 -9.45 -1.73 -3.42
N VAL A 141 -9.82 -2.28 -4.57
CA VAL A 141 -8.89 -2.45 -5.70
C VAL A 141 -8.90 -1.16 -6.50
N ILE A 142 -7.78 -0.46 -6.48
CA ILE A 142 -7.54 0.77 -7.24
C ILE A 142 -6.70 0.38 -8.46
N PRO A 143 -7.21 0.57 -9.68
CA PRO A 143 -6.47 0.33 -10.92
C PRO A 143 -5.10 1.02 -10.93
N SER A 144 -4.10 0.39 -11.55
CA SER A 144 -2.72 0.90 -11.52
C SER A 144 -2.55 2.31 -12.12
N ASP A 145 -3.32 2.65 -13.16
CA ASP A 145 -3.35 3.98 -13.79
C ASP A 145 -3.87 5.05 -12.82
N LEU A 146 -4.95 4.74 -12.09
CA LEU A 146 -5.47 5.62 -11.06
C LEU A 146 -4.51 5.67 -9.84
N ALA A 147 -3.90 4.55 -9.48
CA ALA A 147 -2.92 4.49 -8.40
C ALA A 147 -1.69 5.37 -8.70
N GLU A 148 -1.17 5.32 -9.92
CA GLU A 148 -0.10 6.19 -10.40
C GLU A 148 -0.49 7.66 -10.20
N MET A 149 -1.64 8.04 -10.73
CA MET A 149 -2.18 9.41 -10.67
C MET A 149 -2.41 9.95 -9.25
N LEU A 150 -2.81 9.08 -8.32
CA LEU A 150 -3.04 9.44 -6.91
C LEU A 150 -1.75 9.43 -6.06
N SER A 151 -0.71 8.75 -6.54
CA SER A 151 0.55 8.59 -5.81
C SER A 151 1.37 9.87 -5.83
N LEU A 152 2.13 10.09 -4.77
CA LEU A 152 3.18 11.13 -4.75
C LEU A 152 4.35 10.72 -5.66
N LYS A 153 4.60 9.41 -5.77
CA LYS A 153 5.69 8.85 -6.56
C LYS A 153 5.38 7.40 -6.92
N MET A 154 5.73 7.01 -8.14
CA MET A 154 5.75 5.62 -8.59
C MET A 154 7.18 5.25 -9.02
N PHE A 155 7.61 4.07 -8.58
CA PHE A 155 8.83 3.42 -9.04
C PHE A 155 8.46 2.22 -9.91
N ALA A 156 9.08 2.12 -11.08
CA ALA A 156 9.04 0.93 -11.91
C ALA A 156 10.41 0.26 -11.84
N PHE A 157 10.43 -1.02 -11.49
CA PHE A 157 11.64 -1.82 -11.43
C PHE A 157 11.70 -2.72 -12.66
N LYS A 158 12.77 -2.60 -13.44
CA LYS A 158 12.99 -3.44 -14.62
C LYS A 158 14.42 -3.97 -14.60
N ASP A 159 14.57 -5.29 -14.65
CA ASP A 159 15.87 -5.96 -14.83
C ASP A 159 16.97 -5.47 -13.85
N GLY A 160 16.61 -5.17 -12.60
CA GLY A 160 17.55 -4.68 -11.59
C GLY A 160 17.94 -3.21 -11.71
N VAL A 161 17.23 -2.42 -12.54
CA VAL A 161 17.36 -0.97 -12.64
C VAL A 161 16.07 -0.30 -12.18
N THR A 162 16.22 0.68 -11.29
CA THR A 162 15.12 1.54 -10.88
C THR A 162 14.86 2.60 -11.96
N CYS A 163 13.70 2.54 -12.58
CA CYS A 163 13.20 3.56 -13.48
C CYS A 163 12.17 4.38 -12.70
N SER A 164 12.62 5.44 -12.02
CA SER A 164 11.69 6.34 -11.35
C SER A 164 11.12 7.34 -12.37
N ARG A 165 9.81 7.31 -12.57
CA ARG A 165 9.12 8.41 -13.26
C ARG A 165 8.70 9.43 -12.20
N VAL A 166 9.07 10.69 -12.38
CA VAL A 166 8.37 11.78 -11.71
C VAL A 166 7.09 11.95 -12.52
N ILE A 167 5.94 11.75 -11.87
CA ILE A 167 4.66 11.83 -12.54
C ILE A 167 4.36 13.31 -12.72
N ASP A 168 4.05 13.71 -13.95
CA ASP A 168 3.45 15.02 -14.20
C ASP A 168 2.11 15.12 -13.44
N PRO A 169 1.68 16.32 -13.03
CA PRO A 169 0.47 16.48 -12.24
C PRO A 169 -0.75 15.79 -12.89
N PRO A 170 -1.70 15.27 -12.09
CA PRO A 170 -2.82 14.47 -12.57
C PRO A 170 -3.63 15.20 -13.65
N CYS A 171 -4.26 14.43 -14.56
CA CYS A 171 -5.16 14.98 -15.57
C CYS A 171 -6.29 15.79 -14.93
N GLU A 172 -6.82 16.80 -15.64
CA GLU A 172 -7.79 17.81 -15.16
C GLU A 172 -8.91 17.20 -14.31
N SER A 173 -9.48 16.07 -14.73
CA SER A 173 -10.61 15.40 -14.06
C SER A 173 -10.24 14.83 -12.68
N ALA A 174 -9.05 14.24 -12.56
CA ALA A 174 -8.57 13.73 -11.27
C ALA A 174 -8.03 14.85 -10.40
N ARG A 175 -7.44 15.87 -11.02
CA ARG A 175 -7.05 17.10 -10.34
C ARG A 175 -8.25 17.81 -9.72
N MET A 176 -9.37 17.92 -10.44
CA MET A 176 -10.63 18.45 -9.91
C MET A 176 -11.20 17.60 -8.77
N ALA A 177 -11.16 16.27 -8.89
CA ALA A 177 -11.60 15.38 -7.80
C ALA A 177 -10.70 15.51 -6.57
N ILE A 178 -9.38 15.64 -6.76
CA ILE A 178 -8.40 15.87 -5.69
C ILE A 178 -8.59 17.26 -5.08
N GLU A 179 -8.77 18.32 -5.87
CA GLU A 179 -8.98 19.71 -5.42
C GLU A 179 -10.29 19.86 -4.66
N ALA A 180 -11.35 19.14 -5.03
CA ALA A 180 -12.61 19.09 -4.29
C ALA A 180 -12.53 18.31 -2.97
N ILE A 181 -11.52 17.44 -2.79
CA ILE A 181 -11.29 16.64 -1.57
C ILE A 181 -10.27 17.31 -0.63
N LEU A 182 -9.36 18.11 -1.17
CA LEU A 182 -8.28 18.75 -0.40
C LEU A 182 -8.63 20.14 0.14
N ASN A 183 -9.58 20.85 -0.48
CA ASN A 183 -10.17 22.11 0.02
C ASN A 183 -11.35 21.84 0.97
#